data_AF-A0A7K2QNX2-F1
#
_entry.id   AF-A0A7K2QNX2-F1
#
_cell.length_a   1.000
_cell.length_b   1.000
_cell.length_c   1.000
_cell.angle_alpha   90.00
_cell.angle_beta   90.00
_cell.angle_gamma   90.00
#
_symmetry.space_group_name_H-M   'P 1'
#
loop_
_entity.id
_entity.type
_entity.pdbx_description
1 polymer ?
#
loop_
_entity_poly.entity_id
_entity_poly.type
_entity_poly.pdbx_seq_one_letter_code
_entity_poly.pdbx_strand_id
1 'polypeptide(L)'
;MTQRLDPGTGWYGEFLRRDPQGLRACLEGAAMPPWDVVESLLGDLAGARGAEFAAREREYAARLRAAAVTVWDRLPGGAEELRTLLSAAAEQRAVSQAAARALTARLADT
;
A
#
# COMPACT_ATOMS: atom_id res chain seq x y z
N MET A 1 2.57 -15.35 -0.02
CA MET A 1 3.70 -14.40 0.02
C MET A 1 4.31 -14.28 1.42
N THR A 2 3.60 -13.73 2.41
CA THR A 2 4.14 -13.37 3.75
C THR A 2 4.71 -14.53 4.56
N GLN A 3 4.23 -15.77 4.39
CA GLN A 3 4.84 -16.97 4.99
C GLN A 3 6.31 -17.22 4.58
N ARG A 4 6.81 -16.51 3.56
CA ARG A 4 8.19 -16.60 3.07
C ARG A 4 9.06 -15.42 3.51
N LEU A 5 8.52 -14.51 4.33
CA LEU A 5 9.20 -13.32 4.81
C LEU A 5 9.52 -13.48 6.30
N ASP A 6 10.67 -12.93 6.71
CA ASP A 6 11.09 -12.92 8.11
C ASP A 6 10.33 -11.81 8.87
N PRO A 7 9.54 -12.13 9.91
CA PRO A 7 8.79 -11.14 10.69
C PRO A 7 9.68 -10.23 11.56
N GLY A 8 10.97 -10.53 11.70
CA GLY A 8 11.93 -9.73 12.48
C GLY A 8 12.64 -8.63 11.68
N THR A 9 12.42 -8.53 10.37
CA THR A 9 13.17 -7.62 9.50
C THR A 9 12.33 -7.12 8.31
N GLY A 10 12.90 -6.20 7.53
CA GLY A 10 12.29 -5.63 6.35
C GLY A 10 11.01 -4.84 6.65
N TRP A 11 10.26 -4.53 5.60
CA TRP A 11 8.97 -3.89 5.71
C TRP A 11 7.93 -4.78 6.41
N TYR A 12 7.98 -6.09 6.21
CA TYR A 12 7.06 -7.02 6.87
C TYR A 12 7.15 -6.93 8.40
N GLY A 13 8.36 -6.93 8.96
CA GLY A 13 8.57 -6.72 10.38
C GLY A 13 8.15 -5.33 10.86
N GLU A 14 8.42 -4.28 10.07
CA GLU A 14 8.03 -2.92 10.42
C GLU A 14 6.50 -2.74 10.44
N PHE A 15 5.78 -3.32 9.48
CA PHE A 15 4.31 -3.30 9.48
C PHE A 15 3.73 -4.08 10.66
N LEU A 16 4.29 -5.25 10.99
CA LEU A 16 3.90 -6.00 12.20
C LEU A 16 4.11 -5.18 13.47
N ARG A 17 5.20 -4.41 13.55
CA ARG A 17 5.53 -3.59 14.71
C ARG A 17 4.64 -2.36 14.82
N ARG A 18 4.37 -1.69 13.70
CA ARG A 18 3.66 -0.41 13.66
C ARG A 18 2.15 -0.55 13.72
N ASP A 19 1.59 -1.54 13.03
CA ASP A 19 0.15 -1.81 12.98
C ASP A 19 -0.15 -3.31 12.82
N PRO A 20 0.02 -4.10 13.90
CA PRO A 20 -0.21 -5.54 13.85
C PRO A 20 -1.67 -5.90 13.55
N GLN A 21 -2.63 -5.05 13.96
CA GLN A 21 -4.05 -5.31 13.76
C GLN A 21 -4.46 -5.01 12.32
N GLY A 22 -4.00 -3.89 11.74
CA GLY A 22 -4.24 -3.57 10.34
C GLY A 22 -3.64 -4.62 9.41
N LEU A 23 -2.42 -5.09 9.69
CA LEU A 23 -1.82 -6.15 8.90
C LEU A 23 -2.58 -7.48 9.03
N ARG A 24 -3.02 -7.85 10.24
CA ARG A 24 -3.87 -9.04 10.45
C ARG A 24 -5.17 -8.94 9.66
N ALA A 25 -5.87 -7.81 9.74
CA ALA A 25 -7.12 -7.60 9.01
C ALA A 25 -6.92 -7.76 7.49
N CYS A 26 -5.80 -7.28 6.94
CA CYS A 26 -5.47 -7.48 5.53
C CYS A 26 -5.24 -8.96 5.18
N LEU A 27 -4.52 -9.70 6.03
CA LEU A 27 -4.22 -11.13 5.81
C LEU A 27 -5.45 -12.02 5.95
N GLU A 28 -6.39 -11.65 6.82
CA GLU A 28 -7.67 -12.34 7.03
C GLU A 28 -8.74 -11.93 6.00
N GLY A 29 -8.44 -10.95 5.13
CA GLY A 29 -9.38 -10.43 4.14
C GLY A 29 -10.48 -9.52 4.72
N ALA A 30 -10.33 -9.10 5.97
CA ALA A 30 -11.22 -8.15 6.65
C ALA A 30 -10.95 -6.70 6.26
N ALA A 31 -9.82 -6.42 5.59
CA ALA A 31 -9.51 -5.12 5.01
C ALA A 31 -8.79 -5.29 3.67
N MET A 32 -8.97 -4.34 2.75
CA MET A 32 -8.19 -4.29 1.51
C MET A 32 -6.80 -3.70 1.79
N PRO A 33 -5.69 -4.42 1.55
CA PRO A 33 -4.37 -3.85 1.77
C PRO A 33 -4.11 -2.68 0.81
N PRO A 34 -3.48 -1.59 1.27
CA PRO A 34 -2.93 -0.57 0.37
C PRO A 34 -1.92 -1.20 -0.61
N TRP A 35 -1.86 -0.72 -1.85
CA TRP A 35 -0.98 -1.32 -2.85
C TRP A 35 0.49 -1.13 -2.51
N ASP A 36 0.87 0.04 -2.01
CA ASP A 36 2.22 0.38 -1.55
C ASP A 36 2.71 -0.54 -0.43
N VAL A 37 1.82 -1.00 0.46
CA VAL A 37 2.13 -2.04 1.46
C VAL A 37 2.46 -3.36 0.76
N VAL A 38 1.67 -3.78 -0.24
CA VAL A 38 1.96 -4.99 -1.02
C VAL A 38 3.27 -4.87 -1.79
N GLU A 39 3.55 -3.71 -2.39
CA GLU A 39 4.81 -3.44 -3.09
C GLU A 39 6.02 -3.50 -2.17
N SER A 40 5.89 -3.01 -0.94
CA SER A 40 6.93 -3.09 0.08
C SER A 40 7.23 -4.54 0.47
N LEU A 41 6.20 -5.36 0.66
CA LEU A 41 6.34 -6.80 0.92
C LEU A 41 6.95 -7.57 -0.26
N LEU A 42 6.63 -7.17 -1.50
CA LEU A 42 7.27 -7.71 -2.70
C LEU A 42 8.74 -7.29 -2.80
N GLY A 43 9.10 -6.12 -2.29
CA GLY A 43 10.48 -5.66 -2.12
C GLY A 43 11.26 -6.56 -1.16
N ASP A 44 10.70 -6.85 0.01
CA ASP A 44 11.29 -7.81 0.96
C ASP A 44 11.45 -9.21 0.32
N LEU A 45 10.44 -9.63 -0.45
CA LEU A 45 10.46 -10.90 -1.16
C LEU A 45 11.58 -10.97 -2.20
N ALA A 46 11.89 -9.87 -2.88
CA ALA A 46 13.01 -9.80 -3.80
C ALA A 46 14.34 -10.02 -3.08
N GLY A 47 14.49 -9.45 -1.87
CA GLY A 47 15.65 -9.70 -1.01
C GLY A 47 15.77 -11.16 -0.56
N ALA A 48 14.64 -11.81 -0.26
CA ALA A 48 14.63 -13.19 0.24
C ALA A 48 14.70 -14.27 -0.85
N ARG A 49 14.17 -14.01 -2.05
CA ARG A 49 13.93 -15.02 -3.10
C ARG A 49 14.45 -14.63 -4.49
N GLY A 50 15.02 -13.44 -4.63
CA GLY A 50 15.53 -12.92 -5.90
C GLY A 50 14.50 -12.09 -6.67
N ALA A 51 15.01 -11.17 -7.50
CA ALA A 51 14.22 -10.17 -8.21
C ALA A 51 13.23 -10.79 -9.23
N GLU A 52 13.65 -11.82 -9.97
CA GLU A 52 12.77 -12.48 -10.95
C GLU A 52 11.56 -13.15 -10.31
N PHE A 53 11.75 -13.78 -9.15
CA PHE A 53 10.66 -14.41 -8.40
C PHE A 53 9.66 -13.34 -7.93
N ALA A 54 10.16 -12.25 -7.36
CA ALA A 54 9.34 -11.14 -6.90
C ALA A 54 8.58 -10.44 -8.03
N ALA A 55 9.16 -10.33 -9.23
CA ALA A 55 8.48 -9.77 -10.40
C ALA A 55 7.26 -10.61 -10.81
N ARG A 56 7.39 -11.94 -10.85
CA ARG A 56 6.26 -12.84 -11.13
C ARG A 56 5.17 -12.74 -10.07
N GLU A 57 5.55 -12.70 -8.80
CA GLU A 57 4.61 -12.54 -7.69
C GLU A 57 3.92 -11.18 -7.71
N ARG A 58 4.60 -10.11 -8.15
CA ARG A 58 4.02 -8.78 -8.34
C ARG A 58 2.92 -8.80 -9.38
N GLU A 59 3.17 -9.40 -10.54
CA GLU A 59 2.14 -9.52 -11.59
C GLU A 59 0.93 -10.31 -11.10
N TYR A 60 1.16 -11.42 -10.38
CA TYR A 60 0.10 -12.22 -9.81
C TYR A 60 -0.72 -11.43 -8.76
N ALA A 61 -0.04 -10.74 -7.84
CA ALA A 61 -0.66 -9.91 -6.81
C ALA A 61 -1.48 -8.76 -7.42
N ALA A 62 -0.99 -8.14 -8.49
CA ALA A 62 -1.72 -7.07 -9.18
C ALA A 62 -3.04 -7.58 -9.79
N ARG A 63 -3.04 -8.77 -10.39
CA ARG A 63 -4.25 -9.40 -10.94
C ARG A 63 -5.26 -9.73 -9.84
N LEU A 64 -4.80 -10.34 -8.74
CA LEU A 64 -5.65 -10.64 -7.59
C LEU A 64 -6.25 -9.37 -6.98
N ARG A 65 -5.44 -8.31 -6.82
CA ARG A 65 -5.90 -7.03 -6.32
C ARG A 65 -6.98 -6.44 -7.22
N ALA A 66 -6.77 -6.41 -8.54
CA ALA A 66 -7.74 -5.83 -9.46
C ALA A 66 -9.12 -6.53 -9.34
N ALA A 67 -9.12 -7.86 -9.23
CA ALA A 67 -10.34 -8.62 -8.99
C ALA A 67 -10.97 -8.31 -7.62
N ALA A 68 -10.15 -8.28 -6.56
CA ALA A 68 -10.62 -8.09 -5.18
C ALA A 68 -11.20 -6.69 -4.95
N VAL A 69 -10.52 -5.64 -5.44
CA VAL A 69 -10.98 -4.23 -5.36
C VAL A 69 -12.36 -4.09 -6.02
N THR A 70 -12.55 -4.72 -7.19
CA THR A 70 -13.83 -4.66 -7.89
C THR A 70 -15.00 -5.24 -7.06
N VAL A 71 -14.74 -6.28 -6.26
CA VAL A 71 -15.74 -6.86 -5.36
C VAL A 71 -15.94 -5.97 -4.13
N TRP A 72 -14.84 -5.47 -3.55
CA TRP A 72 -14.85 -4.61 -2.37
C TRP A 72 -15.64 -3.32 -2.58
N ASP A 73 -15.39 -2.65 -3.71
CA ASP A 73 -16.05 -1.39 -4.08
C ASP A 73 -17.57 -1.56 -4.28
N ARG A 74 -18.04 -2.79 -4.52
CA ARG A 74 -19.46 -3.13 -4.70
C ARG A 74 -20.15 -3.56 -3.41
N LEU A 75 -19.43 -3.67 -2.29
CA LEU A 75 -20.06 -3.95 -1.00
C LEU A 75 -21.02 -2.81 -0.62
N PRO A 76 -22.07 -3.09 0.18
CA PRO A 76 -22.93 -2.05 0.71
C PRO A 76 -22.12 -0.95 1.42
N GLY A 77 -22.31 0.31 1.02
CA GLY A 77 -21.54 1.46 1.54
C GLY A 77 -20.22 1.74 0.81
N GLY A 78 -19.80 0.89 -0.13
CA GLY A 78 -18.54 1.06 -0.86
C GLY A 78 -18.48 2.35 -1.69
N ALA A 79 -19.60 2.79 -2.27
CA ALA A 79 -19.65 4.04 -3.01
C ALA A 79 -19.45 5.27 -2.10
N GLU A 80 -20.03 5.25 -0.90
CA GLU A 80 -19.84 6.28 0.14
C GLU A 80 -18.40 6.29 0.63
N GLU A 81 -17.83 5.12 0.92
CA GLU A 81 -16.44 4.97 1.34
C GLU A 81 -15.47 5.49 0.27
N LEU A 82 -15.67 5.14 -1.00
CA LEU A 82 -14.88 5.66 -2.11
C LEU A 82 -14.93 7.18 -2.23
N ARG A 83 -16.11 7.79 -2.02
CA ARG A 83 -16.23 9.26 -2.01
C ARG A 83 -15.48 9.90 -0.85
N THR A 84 -15.54 9.30 0.33
CA THR A 84 -14.76 9.73 1.51
C THR A 84 -13.26 9.66 1.23
N LEU A 85 -12.78 8.52 0.71
CA LEU A 85 -11.37 8.33 0.34
C LEU A 85 -10.93 9.32 -0.74
N LEU A 86 -11.77 9.58 -1.75
CA LEU A 86 -11.48 10.56 -2.80
C LEU A 86 -11.35 11.99 -2.24
N SER A 87 -12.24 12.39 -1.32
CA SER A 87 -12.16 13.70 -0.67
C SER A 87 -10.85 13.85 0.12
N ALA A 88 -10.52 12.85 0.95
CA ALA A 88 -9.29 12.86 1.73
C ALA A 88 -8.04 12.88 0.84
N ALA A 89 -8.03 12.12 -0.26
CA ALA A 89 -6.94 12.12 -1.22
C ALA A 89 -6.78 13.47 -1.95
N ALA A 90 -7.89 14.14 -2.27
CA ALA A 90 -7.88 15.47 -2.89
C ALA A 90 -7.31 16.53 -1.94
N GLU A 91 -7.72 16.50 -0.67
CA GLU A 91 -7.19 17.38 0.39
C GLU A 91 -5.69 17.14 0.58
N GLN A 92 -5.27 15.89 0.74
CA GLN A 92 -3.87 15.53 0.90
C GLN A 92 -3.04 15.99 -0.30
N ARG A 93 -3.55 15.81 -1.52
CA ARG A 93 -2.89 16.27 -2.75
C ARG A 93 -2.71 17.79 -2.74
N ALA A 94 -3.72 18.55 -2.33
CA ALA A 94 -3.62 20.00 -2.25
C ALA A 94 -2.53 20.45 -1.25
N VAL A 95 -2.49 19.82 -0.07
CA VAL A 95 -1.46 20.08 0.96
C VAL A 95 -0.06 19.74 0.44
N SER A 96 0.13 18.55 -0.13
CA SER A 96 1.41 18.12 -0.69
C SER A 96 1.89 19.03 -1.83
N GLN A 97 0.99 19.49 -2.70
CA GLN A 97 1.34 20.43 -3.77
C GLN A 97 1.75 21.80 -3.24
N ALA A 98 1.07 22.31 -2.20
CA ALA A 98 1.44 23.57 -1.58
C ALA A 98 2.83 23.47 -0.92
N ALA A 99 3.10 22.39 -0.19
CA ALA A 99 4.40 22.14 0.42
C ALA A 99 5.52 22.02 -0.63
N ALA A 100 5.27 21.30 -1.74
CA ALA A 100 6.23 21.17 -2.83
C ALA A 100 6.57 22.53 -3.46
N ARG A 101 5.57 23.37 -3.75
CA ARG A 101 5.80 24.73 -4.28
C ARG A 101 6.62 25.59 -3.32
N ALA A 102 6.32 25.54 -2.03
CA ALA A 102 7.06 26.29 -1.01
C ALA A 102 8.52 25.85 -0.93
N LEU A 103 8.78 24.54 -1.01
CA LEU A 103 10.14 23.99 -1.05
C LEU A 103 10.89 24.43 -2.32
N THR A 104 10.26 24.35 -3.49
CA THR A 104 10.86 24.79 -4.75
C THR A 104 11.24 26.26 -4.72
N ALA A 105 10.38 27.14 -4.20
CA ALA A 105 10.69 28.57 -4.06
C ALA A 105 11.92 28.80 -3.17
N ARG A 106 11.98 28.15 -2.00
CA ARG A 106 13.13 28.26 -1.08
C ARG A 106 14.44 27.79 -1.70
N LEU A 107 14.39 26.73 -2.50
CA LEU A 107 15.57 26.19 -3.19
C LEU A 107 16.02 27.07 -4.36
N ALA A 108 15.12 27.86 -4.96
CA ALA A 108 15.46 28.81 -6.02
C ALA A 108 16.04 30.13 -5.48
N ASP A 109 15.73 30.48 -4.23
CA ASP A 109 16.27 31.66 -3.54
C ASP A 109 17.66 31.41 -2.90
N THR A 110 18.23 30.22 -3.06
CA THR A 110 19.56 29.80 -2.55
C THR A 110 20.55 29.67 -3.68
#